data_AF-A0A090RMF7-F1
#
_entry.id   AF-A0A090RMF7-F1
#
_cell.length_a   1.000
_cell.length_b   1.000
_cell.length_c   1.000
_cell.angle_alpha   90.00
_cell.angle_beta   90.00
_cell.angle_gamma   90.00
#
_symmetry.space_group_name_H-M   'P 1'
#
loop_
_entity.id
_entity.type
_entity.pdbx_description
1 polymer ?
#
loop_
_entity_poly.entity_id
_entity_poly.type
_entity_poly.pdbx_seq_one_letter_code
_entity_poly.pdbx_strand_id
1 'polypeptide(L)'
;MFYVHMLLLLAVIFVGIRYGGIAFGLLGGLGVSILSFFFGIAPGTPPIGVMLIILAVVAASATLEATGGLKLLVQYAEKLLRKHHLKWFSLVLFVPIH
;
A
#
# COMPACT_ATOMS: atom_id res chain seq x y z
N MET A 1 -11.49 -26.22 3.68
CA MET A 1 -11.79 -25.26 2.59
C MET A 1 -11.55 -23.81 3.01
N PHE A 2 -12.18 -23.30 4.07
CA PHE A 2 -11.97 -21.92 4.56
C PHE A 2 -10.54 -21.61 5.03
N TYR A 3 -9.94 -22.50 5.85
CA TYR A 3 -8.58 -22.30 6.37
C TYR A 3 -7.50 -22.20 5.27
N VAL A 4 -7.65 -22.96 4.18
CA VAL A 4 -6.72 -22.91 3.05
C VAL A 4 -6.82 -21.58 2.31
N HIS A 5 -8.03 -21.06 2.11
CA HIS A 5 -8.24 -19.73 1.52
C HIS A 5 -7.70 -18.62 2.43
N MET A 6 -7.86 -18.74 3.74
CA MET A 6 -7.31 -17.78 4.70
C MET A 6 -5.78 -17.75 4.67
N LEU A 7 -5.15 -18.93 4.63
CA LEU A 7 -3.68 -19.06 4.60
C LEU A 7 -3.12 -18.55 3.26
N LEU A 8 -3.84 -18.78 2.17
CA LEU A 8 -3.53 -18.24 0.84
C LEU A 8 -3.67 -16.71 0.79
N LEU A 9 -4.78 -16.16 1.31
CA LEU A 9 -4.99 -14.71 1.40
C LEU A 9 -3.88 -14.05 2.22
N LEU A 10 -3.54 -14.64 3.36
CA LEU A 10 -2.49 -14.12 4.22
C LEU A 10 -1.11 -14.18 3.54
N ALA A 11 -0.80 -15.27 2.85
CA ALA A 11 0.43 -15.39 2.06
C ALA A 11 0.50 -14.35 0.95
N VAL A 12 -0.59 -14.12 0.21
CA VAL A 12 -0.66 -13.10 -0.85
C VAL A 12 -0.48 -11.69 -0.29
N ILE A 13 -1.11 -11.36 0.83
CA ILE A 13 -0.95 -10.06 1.50
C ILE A 13 0.49 -9.87 1.98
N PHE A 14 1.08 -10.89 2.60
CA PHE A 14 2.45 -10.84 3.12
C PHE A 14 3.48 -10.63 2.01
N VAL A 15 3.31 -11.33 0.88
CA VAL A 15 4.15 -11.14 -0.31
C VAL A 15 3.89 -9.79 -0.95
N GLY A 16 2.63 -9.38 -1.09
CA GLY A 16 2.26 -8.12 -1.72
C GLY A 16 2.83 -6.89 -1.00
N ILE A 17 2.71 -6.83 0.33
CA ILE A 17 3.19 -5.70 1.16
C ILE A 17 4.68 -5.44 0.93
N ARG A 18 5.48 -6.48 0.63
CA ARG A 18 6.92 -6.34 0.40
C ARG A 18 7.27 -5.70 -0.94
N TYR A 19 6.42 -5.82 -1.96
CA TYR A 19 6.75 -5.35 -3.31
C TYR A 19 6.06 -4.04 -3.71
N GLY A 20 4.93 -3.66 -3.09
CA GLY A 20 4.35 -2.32 -3.18
C GLY A 20 3.83 -1.87 -4.57
N GLY A 21 2.81 -1.01 -4.57
CA GLY A 21 2.32 -0.31 -5.78
C GLY A 21 1.95 -1.23 -6.96
N ILE A 22 2.74 -1.17 -8.03
CA ILE A 22 2.50 -1.90 -9.31
C ILE A 22 2.69 -3.41 -9.16
N ALA A 23 3.61 -3.85 -8.30
CA ALA A 23 3.92 -5.26 -8.13
C ALA A 23 2.75 -6.05 -7.51
N PHE A 24 1.89 -5.41 -6.71
CA PHE A 24 0.66 -6.01 -6.21
C PHE A 24 -0.28 -6.45 -7.33
N GLY A 25 -0.35 -5.70 -8.43
CA GLY A 25 -1.18 -6.04 -9.59
C GLY A 25 -0.63 -7.26 -10.35
N LEU A 26 0.68 -7.29 -10.59
CA LEU A 26 1.35 -8.40 -11.27
C LEU A 26 1.33 -9.69 -10.44
N LEU A 27 1.58 -9.61 -9.13
CA LEU A 27 1.54 -10.75 -8.22
C LEU A 27 0.11 -11.28 -8.03
N GLY A 28 -0.90 -10.42 -8.05
CA GLY A 28 -2.30 -10.83 -8.06
C GLY A 28 -2.66 -11.63 -9.31
N GLY A 29 -2.25 -11.17 -10.49
CA GLY A 29 -2.45 -11.89 -11.76
C GLY A 29 -1.71 -13.24 -11.80
N LEU A 30 -0.43 -13.25 -11.43
CA LEU A 30 0.39 -14.47 -11.37
C LEU A 30 -0.15 -15.48 -10.35
N GLY A 31 -0.57 -15.03 -9.17
CA GLY A 31 -1.16 -15.87 -8.14
C GLY A 31 -2.44 -16.56 -8.62
N VAL A 32 -3.32 -15.83 -9.31
CA VAL A 32 -4.56 -16.38 -9.88
C VAL A 32 -4.27 -17.34 -11.03
N SER A 33 -3.31 -17.02 -11.91
CA SER A 33 -2.88 -17.93 -12.98
C SER A 33 -2.35 -19.26 -12.43
N ILE A 34 -1.45 -19.21 -11.43
CA ILE A 34 -0.89 -20.43 -10.82
C ILE A 34 -1.99 -21.25 -10.12
N LEU A 35 -2.90 -20.58 -9.40
CA LEU A 35 -4.00 -21.26 -8.71
C LEU A 35 -4.98 -21.92 -9.70
N SER A 36 -5.25 -21.27 -10.84
CA SER A 36 -6.16 -21.79 -11.86
C SER A 36 -5.54 -22.94 -12.66
N PHE A 37 -4.27 -22.84 -13.06
CA PHE A 37 -3.59 -23.89 -13.83
C PHE A 37 -3.20 -25.11 -12.98
N PHE A 38 -2.88 -24.93 -11.70
CA PHE A 38 -2.39 -26.02 -10.85
C PHE A 38 -3.49 -26.66 -9.98
N PHE A 39 -4.53 -25.91 -9.60
CA PHE A 39 -5.58 -26.41 -8.71
C PHE A 39 -6.93 -26.62 -9.42
N GLY A 40 -7.11 -26.18 -10.67
CA GLY A 40 -8.33 -26.40 -11.47
C GLY A 40 -9.59 -25.73 -10.90
N ILE A 41 -9.44 -24.85 -9.91
CA ILE A 41 -10.54 -24.13 -9.27
C ILE A 41 -10.86 -22.91 -10.15
N ALA A 42 -12.14 -22.69 -10.46
CA ALA A 42 -12.58 -21.51 -11.18
C ALA A 42 -12.12 -20.25 -10.40
N PRO A 43 -11.34 -19.35 -11.04
CA PRO A 43 -10.94 -18.12 -10.39
C PRO A 43 -12.20 -17.36 -10.01
N GLY A 44 -12.36 -17.09 -8.71
CA GLY A 44 -13.45 -16.27 -8.20
C GLY A 44 -13.45 -14.89 -8.85
N THR A 45 -14.54 -14.15 -8.70
CA THR A 45 -14.68 -12.81 -9.29
C THR A 45 -13.54 -11.91 -8.80
N PRO A 46 -12.68 -11.39 -9.71
CA PRO A 46 -11.59 -10.51 -9.31
C PRO A 46 -12.17 -9.24 -8.68
N PRO A 47 -11.62 -8.77 -7.54
CA PRO A 47 -12.16 -7.62 -6.81
C PRO A 47 -11.77 -6.30 -7.49
N ILE A 48 -12.40 -6.01 -8.63
CA ILE A 48 -12.15 -4.84 -9.49
C ILE A 48 -12.26 -3.52 -8.72
N GLY A 49 -13.24 -3.42 -7.80
CA GLY A 49 -13.40 -2.24 -6.96
C GLY A 49 -12.17 -1.93 -6.12
N VAL A 50 -11.52 -2.95 -5.56
CA VAL A 50 -10.30 -2.80 -4.76
C VAL A 50 -9.13 -2.35 -5.65
N MET A 51 -9.00 -2.92 -6.86
CA MET A 51 -7.95 -2.55 -7.81
C MET A 51 -8.04 -1.07 -8.22
N LEU A 52 -9.26 -0.59 -8.51
CA LEU A 52 -9.50 0.82 -8.85
C LEU A 52 -9.22 1.75 -7.67
N ILE A 53 -9.58 1.36 -6.44
CA ILE A 53 -9.27 2.15 -5.23
C ILE A 53 -7.76 2.30 -5.06
N ILE A 54 -6.98 1.22 -5.21
CA ILE A 54 -5.51 1.27 -5.12
C ILE A 54 -4.95 2.20 -6.19
N LEU A 55 -5.43 2.07 -7.44
CA LEU A 55 -4.95 2.88 -8.56
C LEU A 55 -5.28 4.37 -8.36
N ALA A 56 -6.47 4.68 -7.87
CA ALA A 56 -6.88 6.04 -7.53
C ALA A 56 -6.01 6.64 -6.41
N VAL A 57 -5.75 5.88 -5.33
CA VAL A 57 -4.90 6.34 -4.22
C VAL A 57 -3.46 6.54 -4.68
N VAL A 58 -2.89 5.61 -5.46
CA VAL A 58 -1.52 5.75 -5.98
C VAL A 58 -1.40 6.97 -6.89
N ALA A 59 -2.39 7.21 -7.76
CA ALA A 59 -2.40 8.41 -8.61
C ALA A 59 -2.52 9.70 -7.76
N ALA A 60 -3.37 9.71 -6.74
CA ALA A 60 -3.50 10.82 -5.80
C ALA A 60 -2.19 11.08 -5.02
N SER A 61 -1.54 10.02 -4.53
CA SER A 61 -0.23 10.11 -3.86
C SER A 61 0.85 10.64 -4.81
N ALA A 62 0.92 10.11 -6.04
CA ALA A 62 1.91 10.54 -7.04
C ALA A 62 1.71 12.01 -7.42
N THR A 63 0.47 12.47 -7.58
CA THR A 63 0.16 13.89 -7.85
C THR A 63 0.49 14.79 -6.66
N LEU A 64 0.24 14.36 -5.42
CA LEU A 64 0.62 15.09 -4.20
C LEU A 64 2.14 15.19 -4.03
N GLU A 65 2.88 14.14 -4.39
CA GLU A 65 4.34 14.13 -4.38
C GLU A 65 4.91 15.02 -5.48
N ALA A 66 4.38 14.93 -6.71
CA ALA A 66 4.83 15.70 -7.86
C ALA A 66 4.59 17.21 -7.71
N THR A 67 3.49 17.61 -7.07
CA THR A 67 3.17 19.02 -6.79
C THR A 67 3.90 19.57 -5.56
N GLY A 68 4.61 18.74 -4.80
CA GLY A 68 5.18 19.11 -3.51
C GLY A 68 4.14 19.37 -2.42
N GLY A 69 2.86 19.07 -2.67
CA GLY A 69 1.75 19.23 -1.73
C GLY A 69 1.98 18.48 -0.42
N LEU A 70 2.61 17.29 -0.49
CA LEU A 70 2.96 16.53 0.70
C LEU A 70 3.94 17.28 1.62
N LYS A 71 4.96 17.96 1.06
CA LYS A 71 5.92 18.78 1.84
C LYS A 71 5.22 19.98 2.48
N LEU A 72 4.29 20.63 1.77
CA LEU A 72 3.51 21.73 2.32
C LEU A 72 2.65 21.28 3.50
N LEU A 73 1.92 20.17 3.37
CA LEU A 73 1.09 19.63 4.44
C LEU A 73 1.91 19.30 5.69
N VAL A 74 3.10 18.72 5.53
CA VAL A 74 4.03 18.45 6.66
C VAL A 74 4.52 19.75 7.30
N GLN A 75 4.89 20.76 6.52
CA GLN A 75 5.32 22.06 7.08
C GLN A 75 4.20 22.76 7.85
N TYR A 76 2.97 22.73 7.33
CA TYR A 76 1.81 23.27 8.04
C TYR A 76 1.53 22.49 9.33
N ALA A 77 1.62 21.16 9.29
CA ALA A 77 1.49 20.31 10.47
C ALA A 77 2.57 20.62 11.51
N GLU A 78 3.83 20.75 11.11
CA GLU A 78 4.92 21.16 12.01
C GLU A 78 4.70 22.54 12.62
N LYS A 79 4.21 23.51 11.83
CA LYS A 79 3.95 24.87 12.30
C LYS A 79 2.78 24.91 13.30
N LEU A 80 1.77 24.07 13.11
CA LEU A 80 0.66 23.90 14.03
C LEU A 80 1.10 23.16 15.31
N LEU A 81 1.92 22.12 15.19
CA LEU A 81 2.48 21.37 16.31
C LEU A 81 3.47 22.20 17.14
N ARG A 82 4.30 23.05 16.54
CA ARG A 82 5.19 23.95 17.31
C ARG A 82 4.42 24.98 18.13
N LYS A 83 3.20 25.36 17.72
CA LYS A 83 2.30 26.21 18.52
C LYS A 83 1.73 25.50 19.75
N HIS A 84 1.58 24.17 19.71
CA HIS A 84 1.15 23.36 20.85
C HIS A 84 2.32 22.48 21.33
N HIS A 85 3.18 23.02 22.20
CA HIS A 85 4.35 22.41 22.84
C HIS A 85 4.31 20.86 23.02
N LEU A 86 4.66 20.09 21.98
CA LEU A 86 4.95 18.66 22.08
C LEU A 86 6.40 18.42 21.64
N LYS A 87 7.27 18.41 22.65
CA LYS A 87 8.74 18.42 22.57
C LYS A 87 9.36 17.15 21.94
N TRP A 88 8.56 16.18 21.51
CA TRP A 88 8.99 14.85 21.08
C TRP A 88 9.34 14.71 19.59
N PHE A 89 8.94 15.67 18.74
CA PHE A 89 9.10 15.52 17.27
C PHE A 89 10.53 15.82 16.77
N SER A 90 11.36 16.52 17.54
CA SER A 90 12.75 16.82 17.15
C SER A 90 13.66 15.58 17.13
N LEU A 91 13.24 14.46 17.76
CA LEU A 91 14.06 13.24 17.86
C LEU A 91 13.89 12.31 16.66
N VAL A 92 12.79 12.42 15.91
CA VAL A 92 12.52 11.63 14.69
C VAL A 92 13.21 12.24 13.46
N LEU A 93 13.46 13.55 13.46
CA LEU A 93 14.06 14.28 12.34
C LEU A 93 15.60 14.13 12.25
N PHE A 94 16.23 13.47 13.23
CA PHE A 94 17.67 13.20 13.27
C PHE A 94 18.04 11.74 12.93
N VAL A 95 17.11 10.95 12.39
CA VAL A 95 17.47 9.67 11.77
C VAL A 95 17.90 9.98 10.34
N PRO A 96 19.20 9.92 10.00
CA PRO A 96 19.64 9.99 8.62
C PRO A 96 19.14 8.71 7.94
N ILE A 97 18.11 8.83 7.11
CA ILE A 97 17.75 7.79 6.16
C ILE A 97 18.84 7.84 5.09
N HIS A 98 19.89 7.05 5.28
CA HIS A 98 20.85 6.66 4.24
C HIS A 98 20.31 5.44 3.50
#